data_AF-A0A929W8B8-F1
#
_entry.id   AF-A0A929W8B8-F1
#
_cell.length_a   1.000
_cell.length_b   1.000
_cell.length_c   1.000
_cell.angle_alpha   90.00
_cell.angle_beta   90.00
_cell.angle_gamma   90.00
#
_symmetry.space_group_name_H-M   'P 1'
#
loop_
_entity.id
_entity.type
_entity.pdbx_description
1 polymer ?
#
loop_
_entity_poly.entity_id
_entity_poly.type
_entity_poly.pdbx_seq_one_letter_code
_entity_poly.pdbx_strand_id
1 'polypeptide(L)' 'IVSGIAQHYEPEQLVGKQVCFIANLAPRTFKNGLVSEGMILSALNADGSLSVITPDREVLPGSEVS' A
#
# COMPACT_ATOMS: atom_id res chain seq x y z
N ILE A 1 -3.13 -6.95 -2.76
CA ILE A 1 -2.19 -6.71 -1.64
C ILE A 1 -3.01 -6.51 -0.37
N VAL A 2 -2.71 -7.25 0.69
CA VAL A 2 -3.33 -7.07 2.00
C VAL A 2 -2.44 -6.14 2.82
N SER A 3 -3.01 -5.05 3.35
CA SER A 3 -2.26 -4.03 4.08
C SER A 3 -2.89 -3.71 5.43
N GLY A 4 -2.07 -3.56 6.46
CA GLY A 4 -2.49 -3.28 7.84
C GLY A 4 -2.82 -1.80 8.10
N ILE A 5 -3.38 -1.10 7.12
CA ILE A 5 -3.61 0.36 7.17
C ILE A 5 -5.06 0.76 7.49
N ALA A 6 -5.91 -0.22 7.82
CA ALA A 6 -7.33 -0.01 8.09
C ALA A 6 -7.61 0.94 9.26
N GLN A 7 -6.66 1.14 10.18
CA GLN A 7 -6.79 2.11 11.28
C GLN A 7 -6.54 3.57 10.84
N HIS A 8 -6.01 3.78 9.63
CA HIS A 8 -5.58 5.09 9.14
C HIS A 8 -6.36 5.56 7.90
N TYR A 9 -7.06 4.65 7.21
CA TYR A 9 -7.77 4.97 5.97
C TYR A 9 -9.13 4.30 5.95
N GLU A 10 -10.14 5.09 5.58
CA GLU A 10 -11.41 4.56 5.15
C GLU A 10 -11.29 3.95 3.74
N PRO A 11 -12.03 2.88 3.41
CA PRO A 11 -11.96 2.23 2.11
C PRO A 11 -12.11 3.20 0.93
N GLU A 12 -13.02 4.17 1.05
CA GLU A 12 -13.35 5.14 0.00
C GLU A 12 -12.17 6.06 -0.34
N GLN A 13 -11.27 6.29 0.62
CA GLN A 13 -10.07 7.13 0.43
C GLN A 13 -8.98 6.42 -0.39
N LEU A 14 -9.07 5.10 -0.53
CA LEU A 14 -8.08 4.29 -1.25
C LEU A 14 -8.53 3.95 -2.67
N VAL A 15 -9.84 3.97 -2.95
CA VAL A 15 -10.36 3.72 -4.30
C VAL A 15 -9.89 4.82 -5.26
N GLY A 16 -9.20 4.43 -6.33
CA GLY A 16 -8.65 5.35 -7.33
C GLY A 16 -7.35 6.05 -6.93
N LYS A 17 -6.87 5.86 -5.69
CA LYS A 17 -5.60 6.44 -5.23
C LYS A 17 -4.40 5.66 -5.82
N GLN A 18 -3.44 6.37 -6.39
CA GLN A 18 -2.16 5.77 -6.78
C GLN A 18 -1.27 5.54 -5.57
N VAL A 19 -0.63 4.37 -5.51
CA VAL A 19 0.22 3.97 -4.39
C VAL A 19 1.48 3.28 -4.90
N CYS A 20 2.57 3.40 -4.15
CA CYS A 20 3.78 2.63 -4.39
C CYS A 20 3.71 1.29 -3.64
N PHE A 21 4.17 0.21 -4.27
CA PHE A 21 4.23 -1.10 -3.64
C PHE A 21 5.39 -1.94 -4.17
N ILE A 22 5.80 -2.93 -3.38
CA ILE A 22 6.80 -3.93 -3.77
C ILE A 22 6.09 -5.10 -4.43
N ALA A 23 6.41 -5.37 -5.69
CA ALA A 23 5.77 -6.39 -6.52
C ALA A 23 6.50 -7.76 -6.52
N ASN A 24 7.75 -7.83 -6.05
CA ASN A 24 8.60 -9.02 -6.13
C ASN A 24 8.74 -9.79 -4.81
N LEU A 25 7.87 -9.53 -3.82
CA LEU A 25 7.87 -10.31 -2.58
C LEU A 25 7.20 -11.66 -2.79
N ALA A 26 7.71 -12.69 -2.11
CA ALA A 26 7.02 -13.97 -2.05
C ALA A 26 5.61 -13.79 -1.46
N PRO A 27 4.60 -14.52 -1.97
CA PRO A 27 3.23 -14.45 -1.44
C PRO A 27 3.20 -14.74 0.06
N ARG A 28 2.45 -13.94 0.81
CA ARG A 28 2.26 -14.13 2.24
C ARG A 28 0.80 -14.39 2.57
N THR A 29 0.54 -15.54 3.16
CA THR A 29 -0.78 -15.90 3.68
C THR A 29 -0.98 -15.34 5.09
N PHE A 30 -2.09 -14.64 5.28
CA PHE A 30 -2.51 -14.11 6.57
C PHE A 30 -3.44 -15.08 7.30
N LYS A 31 -3.60 -14.89 8.63
CA LYS A 31 -4.39 -15.78 9.50
C LYS A 31 -5.85 -15.92 9.08
N ASN A 32 -6.40 -14.96 8.34
CA ASN A 32 -7.75 -14.95 7.81
C ASN A 32 -7.88 -15.64 6.43
N GLY A 33 -6.83 -16.30 5.95
CA GLY A 33 -6.82 -17.02 4.66
C GLY A 33 -6.56 -16.13 3.44
N LEU A 34 -6.42 -14.81 3.61
CA LEU A 34 -6.06 -13.92 2.50
C LEU A 34 -4.58 -14.06 2.14
N VAL A 35 -4.29 -13.99 0.84
CA VAL A 35 -2.92 -13.99 0.30
C VAL A 35 -2.55 -12.58 -0.15
N SER A 36 -1.41 -12.08 0.30
CA SER A 36 -0.83 -10.84 -0.22
C SER A 36 0.35 -11.13 -1.14
N GLU A 37 0.22 -10.67 -2.38
CA GLU A 37 1.23 -10.76 -3.46
C GLU A 37 2.17 -9.55 -3.50
N GLY A 38 2.31 -8.84 -2.37
CA GLY A 38 3.12 -7.62 -2.33
C GLY A 38 2.94 -6.82 -1.05
N MET A 39 3.51 -5.62 -1.03
CA MET A 39 3.48 -4.72 0.12
C MET A 39 3.33 -3.27 -0.33
N ILE A 40 2.26 -2.59 0.12
CA ILE A 40 2.12 -1.13 -0.07
C ILE A 40 3.16 -0.43 0.79
N LEU A 41 3.79 0.61 0.25
CA LEU A 41 4.75 1.44 0.95
C LEU A 41 4.05 2.62 1.64
N SER A 42 4.44 2.86 2.89
CA SER A 42 3.89 3.93 3.71
C SER A 42 4.92 4.43 4.73
N ALA A 43 4.89 5.73 5.01
CA ALA A 43 5.65 6.35 6.09
C ALA A 43 4.84 6.34 7.38
N LEU A 44 5.48 5.98 8.49
CA LEU A 44 4.92 6.07 9.84
C LEU A 44 5.54 7.26 10.57
N ASN A 45 4.72 8.20 11.01
CA ASN A 45 5.14 9.33 11.82
C ASN A 45 5.35 8.93 13.29
N ALA A 46 6.07 9.77 14.03
CA ALA A 46 6.30 9.56 15.46
C ALA A 46 5.01 9.63 16.31
N ASP A 47 3.97 10.31 15.82
CA ASP A 47 2.64 10.37 16.44
C ASP A 47 1.77 9.14 16.13
N GLY A 48 2.30 8.18 15.35
CA GLY A 48 1.59 6.97 14.94
C GLY A 48 0.72 7.14 13.70
N SER A 49 0.62 8.34 13.10
CA SER A 49 -0.10 8.52 11.84
C SER A 49 0.67 7.89 10.67
N LEU A 50 -0.08 7.30 9.73
CA LEU A 50 0.47 6.58 8.59
C LEU A 50 0.12 7.29 7.28
N SER A 51 1.11 7.50 6.43
CA SER A 51 0.97 8.14 5.12
C SER A 51 1.40 7.18 4.01
N VAL A 52 0.45 6.76 3.18
CA VAL A 52 0.74 5.93 2.00
C VAL A 52 1.56 6.73 0.99
N ILE A 53 2.64 6.12 0.51
CA ILE A 53 3.51 6.72 -0.51
C ILE A 53 2.76 6.74 -1.84
N THR A 54 2.63 7.92 -2.41
CA THR A 54 2.01 8.20 -3.71
C THR A 54 3.02 8.94 -4.59
N PRO A 55 3.00 8.75 -5.92
CA PRO A 55 3.74 9.63 -6.81
C PRO A 55 3.25 11.08 -6.70
N ASP A 56 4.14 12.04 -6.95
CA ASP A 56 3.86 13.49 -6.96
C ASP A 56 2.82 13.86 -8.04
N ARG A 57 2.80 13.12 -9.15
CA ARG A 57 1.91 13.31 -10.29
C ARG A 57 1.35 11.97 -10.77
N GLU A 58 0.28 12.02 -11.55
CA GLU A 58 -0.24 10.79 -12.16
C GLU A 58 0.81 10.13 -13.06
N VAL A 59 0.96 8.83 -12.87
CA VAL A 59 1.82 7.96 -13.70
C VAL A 59 1.01 6.78 -14.23
N LEU A 60 1.55 6.07 -15.22
CA LEU A 60 0.91 4.86 -15.70
C LEU A 60 0.93 3.78 -14.61
N PRO A 61 -0.15 3.00 -14.42
CA PRO A 61 -0.12 1.85 -13.53
C PRO A 61 1.02 0.90 -13.89
N GLY A 62 1.84 0.53 -12.90
CA GLY A 62 3.01 -0.33 -13.10
C GLY A 62 4.31 0.39 -13.51
N SER A 63 4.32 1.73 -13.55
CA SER A 63 5.59 2.48 -13.66
C SER A 63 6.56 2.08 -12.54
N GLU A 64 7.83 1.84 -12.93
CA GLU A 64 8.89 1.46 -11.99
C GLU A 64 9.24 2.63 -11.06
N VAL A 65 9.47 2.32 -9.79
CA VAL A 65 9.92 3.27 -8.77
C VAL A 65 11.45 3.22 -8.73
N SER A 66 12.10 4.36 -8.93
CA SER A 66 13.56 4.50 -9.00
C SER A 66 14.13 5.31 -7.84
#